data_AF-A0A2V8E4I2-F1
#
_entry.id   AF-A0A2V8E4I2-F1
#
_cell.length_a   1.000
_cell.length_b   1.000
_cell.length_c   1.000
_cell.angle_alpha   90.00
_cell.angle_beta   90.00
_cell.angle_gamma   90.00
#
_symmetry.space_group_name_H-M   'P 1'
#
loop_
_entity.id
_entity.type
_entity.pdbx_description
1 polymer ?
#
loop_
_entity_poly.entity_id
_entity_poly.type
_entity_poly.pdbx_seq_one_letter_code
_entity_poly.pdbx_strand_id
1 'polypeptide(L)'
;MTKPSAAALVAAVAISYAAACGRGDTAQPARAAIQYPEPRYPSYLKPPASIDEVLPHVRPLVRNKIGFQGAGLGVAQPGDTVTFVLGPDAEDLIVQAVKTAMEERGVRVNLVHEYEMVGISREDALEYRRIRRSYTSEQGYMEAATWVEANFPEPEPVKAWLRERRPDLADTLFPKSRELTPRLREVHEKLLWPNLGKGIQAYLKQHADVRGIFWGKGGGTFLRRNLHPMEDRFLGLFVVDNRWDVMSALGTYPGDVWQLAEDQTMEPLVHVDKLTVTDPEGTNVWADINEEQATHWARGVYQRGHLYMFPNQATGRFGYSVVGYPAFQKEWLPREPLAVMHGTLAGTVNHTGFFPRWEVHFTDTGYVGEVKGGGVVGDALREFMQLPHINDLAYPFHSEAHKGYWYLYEVAFGTHPKAFRNFAGLDEGTAIPERLRSGVIHWGLGITLHHDPGVQTQSQQLLDFTAKYNLPRDHGFHTHTYFSTYRVHLRSADRWVTLIDNGRLTSLDNAEVRALASRYGDPDRLLAEDWRPEIPGINAPGSYAADYAPNPWRTVKLVIDKVLAGHYEHFYPPAAAAAARQTGH
;
A
#
# COMPACT_ATOMS: atom_id res chain seq x y z
N MET A 1 33.11 9.56 -69.42
CA MET A 1 34.12 8.51 -69.65
C MET A 1 35.17 8.67 -68.55
N THR A 2 35.65 7.71 -67.77
CA THR A 2 35.42 6.27 -67.53
C THR A 2 36.22 6.00 -66.24
N LYS A 3 35.66 5.35 -65.21
CA LYS A 3 36.44 4.84 -64.04
C LYS A 3 37.30 3.66 -64.49
N PRO A 4 38.45 3.38 -63.83
CA PRO A 4 38.51 2.33 -62.79
C PRO A 4 39.50 2.65 -61.62
N SER A 5 39.18 2.35 -60.35
CA SER A 5 39.40 1.13 -59.52
C SER A 5 40.77 0.97 -58.85
N ALA A 6 40.76 1.09 -57.52
CA ALA A 6 41.50 0.42 -56.43
C ALA A 6 42.88 -0.24 -56.68
N ALA A 7 43.85 0.07 -55.81
CA ALA A 7 44.28 -0.80 -54.70
C ALA A 7 45.37 -0.11 -53.85
N ALA A 8 45.33 -0.35 -52.54
CA ALA A 8 46.16 0.27 -51.51
C ALA A 8 47.43 -0.54 -51.20
N LEU A 9 48.45 0.10 -50.62
CA LEU A 9 49.31 -0.53 -49.62
C LEU A 9 49.92 0.49 -48.65
N VAL A 10 50.02 0.01 -47.42
CA VAL A 10 50.35 0.61 -46.12
C VAL A 10 51.78 1.16 -46.02
N ALA A 11 51.97 2.22 -45.22
CA ALA A 11 53.24 2.51 -44.57
C ALA A 11 53.04 3.07 -43.15
N ALA A 12 53.75 2.47 -42.20
CA ALA A 12 53.85 2.84 -40.80
C ALA A 12 54.91 3.94 -40.59
N VAL A 13 54.69 4.85 -39.63
CA VAL A 13 55.76 5.61 -38.97
C VAL A 13 55.37 5.83 -37.51
N ALA A 14 56.32 5.60 -36.62
CA ALA A 14 56.23 5.82 -35.19
C ALA A 14 57.33 6.81 -34.74
N ILE A 15 56.96 7.68 -33.77
CA ILE A 15 57.78 8.21 -32.64
C ILE A 15 58.86 9.25 -33.02
N SER A 16 59.09 10.40 -32.37
CA SER A 16 58.54 11.19 -31.23
C SER A 16 59.27 12.57 -31.26
N TYR A 17 58.79 13.70 -30.73
CA TYR A 17 58.78 14.16 -29.32
C TYR A 17 58.25 15.62 -29.29
N ALA A 18 57.45 15.99 -28.28
CA ALA A 18 57.65 17.18 -27.42
C ALA A 18 56.39 17.47 -26.59
N ALA A 19 56.63 17.70 -25.29
CA ALA A 19 55.63 17.90 -24.25
C ALA A 19 54.99 19.29 -24.28
N ALA A 20 53.70 19.35 -23.97
CA ALA A 20 53.04 20.53 -23.43
C ALA A 20 51.97 20.09 -22.42
N CYS A 21 52.22 20.38 -21.14
CA CYS A 21 51.25 20.24 -20.08
C CYS A 21 50.13 21.27 -20.25
N GLY A 22 48.90 20.80 -20.45
CA GLY A 22 47.68 21.58 -20.33
C GLY A 22 46.61 20.68 -19.74
N ARG A 23 46.26 20.94 -18.46
CA ARG A 23 45.15 20.29 -17.77
C ARG A 23 43.85 20.52 -18.56
N GLY A 24 43.34 19.47 -19.18
CA GLY A 24 41.97 19.43 -19.67
C GLY A 24 41.08 18.93 -18.55
N ASP A 25 40.47 19.85 -17.79
CA ASP A 25 39.28 19.55 -17.02
C ASP A 25 38.16 19.24 -18.02
N THR A 26 37.96 17.96 -18.31
CA THR A 26 36.75 17.48 -18.95
C THR A 26 35.62 17.63 -17.95
N ALA A 27 34.96 18.79 -17.99
CA ALA A 27 33.71 19.03 -17.29
C ALA A 27 32.73 17.91 -17.63
N GLN A 28 32.38 17.09 -16.64
CA GLN A 28 31.22 16.22 -16.73
C GLN A 28 30.00 17.08 -17.10
N PRO A 29 29.16 16.64 -18.05
CA PRO A 29 27.92 17.37 -18.32
C PRO A 29 27.14 17.45 -17.01
N ALA A 30 26.84 18.67 -16.58
CA ALA A 30 26.00 18.92 -15.42
C ALA A 30 24.70 18.11 -15.61
N ARG A 31 24.46 17.12 -14.74
CA ARG A 31 23.17 16.42 -14.69
C ARG A 31 22.11 17.50 -14.52
N ALA A 32 21.16 17.56 -15.46
CA ALA A 32 19.96 18.38 -15.28
C ALA A 32 19.36 18.04 -13.92
N ALA A 33 18.99 19.06 -13.14
CA ALA A 33 18.35 18.85 -11.85
C ALA A 33 17.10 18.00 -12.07
N ILE A 34 16.99 16.87 -11.35
CA ILE A 34 15.79 16.02 -11.39
C ILE A 34 14.62 16.87 -10.88
N GLN A 35 13.58 17.02 -11.70
CA GLN A 35 12.39 17.79 -11.33
C GLN A 35 11.30 16.83 -10.86
N TYR A 36 10.94 16.91 -9.58
CA TYR A 36 9.84 16.14 -9.00
C TYR A 36 8.49 16.79 -9.29
N PRO A 37 7.39 16.01 -9.35
CA PRO A 37 6.07 16.55 -9.59
C PRO A 37 5.60 17.50 -8.49
N GLU A 38 5.08 18.67 -8.88
CA GLU A 38 4.55 19.69 -7.97
C GLU A 38 3.49 19.14 -6.99
N PRO A 39 3.40 19.68 -5.75
CA PRO A 39 2.39 19.29 -4.77
C PRO A 39 0.97 19.46 -5.31
N ARG A 40 0.04 18.62 -4.84
CA ARG A 40 -1.38 18.66 -5.21
C ARG A 40 -2.28 18.15 -4.10
N TYR A 41 -3.49 18.72 -4.02
CA TYR A 41 -4.54 18.19 -3.17
C TYR A 41 -5.93 18.32 -3.82
N PRO A 42 -6.82 17.31 -3.74
CA PRO A 42 -8.15 17.39 -4.34
C PRO A 42 -8.99 18.54 -3.77
N SER A 43 -9.39 19.48 -4.63
CA SER A 43 -10.12 20.71 -4.25
C SER A 43 -11.63 20.50 -4.01
N TYR A 44 -12.13 19.32 -4.35
CA TYR A 44 -13.56 19.01 -4.43
C TYR A 44 -14.07 18.22 -3.22
N LEU A 45 -13.23 17.96 -2.21
CA LEU A 45 -13.58 17.28 -0.97
C LEU A 45 -14.33 18.21 0.01
N LYS A 46 -15.51 18.67 -0.39
CA LYS A 46 -16.36 19.50 0.47
C LYS A 46 -17.24 18.62 1.36
N PRO A 47 -17.41 18.95 2.65
CA PRO A 47 -18.37 18.27 3.50
C PRO A 47 -19.79 18.38 2.91
N PRO A 48 -20.49 17.26 2.65
CA PRO A 48 -21.87 17.30 2.22
C PRO A 48 -22.80 17.64 3.39
N ALA A 49 -23.88 18.36 3.11
CA ALA A 49 -24.90 18.73 4.10
C ALA A 49 -26.15 17.84 4.05
N SER A 50 -26.35 17.08 2.96
CA SER A 50 -27.54 16.25 2.75
C SER A 50 -27.25 15.02 1.88
N ILE A 51 -28.18 14.05 1.89
CA ILE A 51 -28.12 12.88 1.01
C ILE A 51 -28.13 13.30 -0.46
N ASP A 52 -28.93 14.32 -0.82
CA ASP A 52 -29.04 14.80 -2.20
C ASP A 52 -27.72 15.35 -2.75
N GLU A 53 -26.87 15.92 -1.89
CA GLU A 53 -25.51 16.34 -2.27
C GLU A 53 -24.57 15.16 -2.47
N VAL A 54 -24.80 14.03 -1.79
CA VAL A 54 -23.96 12.82 -1.88
C VAL A 54 -24.37 11.93 -3.07
N LEU A 55 -25.66 11.84 -3.37
CA LEU A 55 -26.21 10.96 -4.41
C LEU A 55 -25.49 11.05 -5.78
N PRO A 56 -25.15 12.25 -6.31
CA PRO A 56 -24.40 12.37 -7.55
C PRO A 56 -23.04 11.67 -7.54
N HIS A 57 -22.38 11.61 -6.37
CA HIS A 57 -21.07 10.98 -6.20
C HIS A 57 -21.17 9.45 -6.07
N VAL A 58 -22.22 8.95 -5.40
CA VAL A 58 -22.38 7.51 -5.17
C VAL A 58 -23.06 6.77 -6.32
N ARG A 59 -23.93 7.41 -7.11
CA ARG A 59 -24.60 6.78 -8.27
C ARG A 59 -23.65 6.14 -9.29
N PRO A 60 -22.56 6.78 -9.73
CA PRO A 60 -21.55 6.13 -10.57
C PRO A 60 -20.79 5.03 -9.81
N LEU A 61 -20.47 5.25 -8.54
CA LEU A 61 -19.76 4.29 -7.68
C LEU A 61 -20.51 2.96 -7.55
N VAL A 62 -21.82 3.01 -7.28
CA VAL A 62 -22.65 1.81 -7.14
C VAL A 62 -22.77 1.03 -8.46
N ARG A 63 -22.45 1.63 -9.61
CA ARG A 63 -22.44 0.95 -10.92
C ARG A 63 -21.08 0.37 -11.27
N ASN A 64 -20.01 0.76 -10.55
CA ASN A 64 -18.66 0.29 -10.82
C ASN A 64 -18.49 -1.17 -10.36
N LYS A 65 -18.12 -2.05 -11.29
CA LYS A 65 -17.89 -3.48 -11.01
C LYS A 65 -16.48 -3.75 -10.49
N ILE A 66 -15.60 -2.77 -10.56
CA ILE A 66 -14.20 -2.88 -10.21
C ILE A 66 -13.99 -2.11 -8.90
N GLY A 67 -13.50 -2.81 -7.88
CA GLY A 67 -13.25 -2.27 -6.55
C GLY A 67 -11.83 -2.56 -6.08
N PHE A 68 -11.36 -1.77 -5.12
CA PHE A 68 -10.09 -2.00 -4.43
C PHE A 68 -10.15 -3.33 -3.65
N GLN A 69 -9.15 -4.20 -3.85
CA GLN A 69 -9.02 -5.49 -3.15
C GLN A 69 -10.30 -6.36 -3.11
N GLY A 70 -11.16 -6.26 -4.14
CA GLY A 70 -12.40 -7.01 -4.25
C GLY A 70 -13.19 -6.64 -5.51
N ALA A 71 -14.44 -7.06 -5.59
CA ALA A 71 -15.34 -6.54 -6.60
C ALA A 71 -15.89 -5.17 -6.18
N GLY A 72 -16.33 -4.37 -7.16
CA GLY A 72 -17.04 -3.11 -6.91
C GLY A 72 -18.53 -3.35 -6.64
N LEU A 73 -19.21 -2.37 -6.06
CA LEU A 73 -20.64 -2.45 -5.71
C LEU A 73 -21.56 -2.79 -6.91
N GLY A 74 -21.10 -2.49 -8.13
CA GLY A 74 -21.81 -2.76 -9.38
C GLY A 74 -21.97 -4.24 -9.74
N VAL A 75 -21.33 -5.16 -9.01
CA VAL A 75 -21.56 -6.60 -9.22
C VAL A 75 -22.93 -7.07 -8.76
N ALA A 76 -23.54 -6.38 -7.80
CA ALA A 76 -24.92 -6.65 -7.40
C ALA A 76 -25.88 -6.27 -8.55
N GLN A 77 -26.81 -7.18 -8.86
CA GLN A 77 -27.80 -7.06 -9.92
C GLN A 77 -29.19 -6.74 -9.33
N PRO A 78 -30.12 -6.16 -10.12
CA PRO A 78 -31.49 -5.97 -9.69
C PRO A 78 -32.11 -7.27 -9.17
N GLY A 79 -32.75 -7.22 -8.00
CA GLY A 79 -33.31 -8.38 -7.30
C GLY A 79 -32.36 -9.02 -6.26
N ASP A 80 -31.06 -8.74 -6.32
CA ASP A 80 -30.11 -9.19 -5.29
C ASP A 80 -30.39 -8.49 -3.95
N THR A 81 -30.05 -9.18 -2.86
CA THR A 81 -29.87 -8.57 -1.53
C THR A 81 -28.39 -8.61 -1.17
N VAL A 82 -27.82 -7.50 -0.70
CA VAL A 82 -26.45 -7.45 -0.19
C VAL A 82 -26.41 -6.83 1.20
N THR A 83 -25.37 -7.14 1.97
CA THR A 83 -25.13 -6.53 3.28
C THR A 83 -23.84 -5.72 3.28
N PHE A 84 -23.91 -4.49 3.79
CA PHE A 84 -22.73 -3.71 4.13
C PHE A 84 -22.41 -3.93 5.60
N VAL A 85 -21.20 -4.43 5.87
CA VAL A 85 -20.68 -4.61 7.23
C VAL A 85 -19.92 -3.35 7.61
N LEU A 86 -20.49 -2.55 8.50
CA LEU A 86 -20.07 -1.18 8.80
C LEU A 86 -19.17 -1.10 10.05
N GLY A 87 -18.15 -0.25 10.01
CA GLY A 87 -17.41 0.14 11.21
C GLY A 87 -18.33 0.83 12.23
N PRO A 88 -17.94 0.89 13.51
CA PRO A 88 -18.76 1.53 14.56
C PRO A 88 -18.94 3.05 14.36
N ASP A 89 -18.06 3.66 13.58
CA ASP A 89 -17.93 5.09 13.28
C ASP A 89 -18.37 5.48 11.86
N ALA A 90 -18.98 4.56 11.11
CA ALA A 90 -19.49 4.84 9.78
C ALA A 90 -20.48 6.03 9.81
N GLU A 91 -20.37 6.94 8.83
CA GLU A 91 -21.20 8.15 8.76
C GLU A 91 -22.58 7.81 8.18
N ASP A 92 -23.63 7.92 9.01
CA ASP A 92 -25.01 7.59 8.62
C ASP A 92 -25.44 8.27 7.31
N LEU A 93 -25.15 9.57 7.16
CA LEU A 93 -25.47 10.34 5.95
C LEU A 93 -24.92 9.65 4.69
N ILE A 94 -23.68 9.19 4.77
CA ILE A 94 -22.94 8.61 3.65
C ILE A 94 -23.46 7.22 3.35
N VAL A 95 -23.56 6.36 4.37
CA VAL A 95 -24.00 4.98 4.19
C VAL A 95 -25.46 4.93 3.69
N GLN A 96 -26.33 5.82 4.18
CA GLN A 96 -27.70 5.93 3.67
C GLN A 96 -27.72 6.36 2.20
N ALA A 97 -26.91 7.34 1.79
CA ALA A 97 -26.83 7.74 0.38
C ALA A 97 -26.36 6.58 -0.52
N VAL A 98 -25.35 5.80 -0.10
CA VAL A 98 -24.89 4.62 -0.86
C VAL A 98 -26.00 3.57 -0.94
N LYS A 99 -26.71 3.32 0.17
CA LYS A 99 -27.89 2.43 0.20
C LYS A 99 -28.97 2.89 -0.78
N THR A 100 -29.37 4.16 -0.73
CA THR A 100 -30.37 4.73 -1.64
C THR A 100 -29.95 4.53 -3.10
N ALA A 101 -28.70 4.81 -3.46
CA ALA A 101 -28.22 4.64 -4.83
C ALA A 101 -28.20 3.17 -5.29
N MET A 102 -27.98 2.21 -4.40
CA MET A 102 -28.11 0.78 -4.69
C MET A 102 -29.58 0.37 -4.87
N GLU A 103 -30.48 0.88 -4.04
CA GLU A 103 -31.91 0.60 -4.10
C GLU A 103 -32.56 1.21 -5.35
N GLU A 104 -32.09 2.36 -5.83
CA GLU A 104 -32.44 2.91 -7.15
C GLU A 104 -32.14 1.94 -8.31
N ARG A 105 -31.17 1.03 -8.12
CA ARG A 105 -30.83 -0.03 -9.09
C ARG A 105 -31.62 -1.32 -8.87
N GLY A 106 -32.57 -1.33 -7.95
CA GLY A 106 -33.35 -2.52 -7.58
C GLY A 106 -32.59 -3.55 -6.73
N VAL A 107 -31.50 -3.15 -6.07
CA VAL A 107 -30.77 -4.02 -5.11
C VAL A 107 -31.26 -3.73 -3.70
N ARG A 108 -31.63 -4.76 -2.93
CA ARG A 108 -31.94 -4.62 -1.50
C ARG A 108 -30.65 -4.52 -0.70
N VAL A 109 -30.56 -3.57 0.23
CA VAL A 109 -29.35 -3.37 1.05
C VAL A 109 -29.66 -3.44 2.54
N ASN A 110 -28.96 -4.35 3.21
CA ASN A 110 -28.92 -4.43 4.66
C ASN A 110 -27.69 -3.66 5.16
N LEU A 111 -27.89 -2.84 6.19
CA LEU A 111 -26.83 -2.14 6.90
C LEU A 111 -26.68 -2.79 8.27
N VAL A 112 -25.51 -3.35 8.55
CA VAL A 112 -25.25 -4.06 9.81
C VAL A 112 -23.86 -3.68 10.29
N HIS A 113 -23.72 -3.21 11.52
CA HIS A 113 -22.42 -2.88 12.06
C HIS A 113 -21.66 -4.13 12.54
N GLU A 114 -20.32 -4.05 12.52
CA GLU A 114 -19.45 -5.13 12.99
C GLU A 114 -19.78 -5.58 14.42
N TYR A 115 -20.10 -4.63 15.31
CA TYR A 115 -20.46 -4.95 16.69
C TYR A 115 -21.76 -5.76 16.82
N GLU A 116 -22.71 -5.57 15.90
CA GLU A 116 -23.97 -6.32 15.89
C GLU A 116 -23.74 -7.78 15.51
N MET A 117 -22.82 -8.02 14.57
CA MET A 117 -22.47 -9.37 14.09
C MET A 117 -21.92 -10.28 15.19
N VAL A 118 -21.39 -9.68 16.26
CA VAL A 118 -20.75 -10.40 17.39
C VAL A 118 -21.39 -10.09 18.74
N GLY A 119 -22.58 -9.47 18.75
CA GLY A 119 -23.37 -9.26 19.95
C GLY A 119 -22.73 -8.31 20.97
N ILE A 120 -22.09 -7.24 20.49
CA ILE A 120 -21.49 -6.18 21.31
C ILE A 120 -22.36 -4.92 21.22
N SER A 121 -22.40 -4.13 22.28
CA SER A 121 -23.07 -2.83 22.26
C SER A 121 -22.30 -1.81 21.41
N ARG A 122 -23.02 -0.86 20.78
CA ARG A 122 -22.36 0.24 20.05
C ARG A 122 -21.44 1.06 20.95
N GLU A 123 -21.85 1.29 22.19
CA GLU A 123 -21.08 2.05 23.18
C GLU A 123 -19.73 1.39 23.48
N ASP A 124 -19.73 0.08 23.76
CA ASP A 124 -18.50 -0.66 24.02
C ASP A 124 -17.57 -0.69 22.79
N ALA A 125 -18.13 -0.83 21.58
CA ALA A 125 -17.36 -0.81 20.34
C ALA A 125 -16.70 0.55 20.09
N LEU A 126 -17.43 1.65 20.32
CA LEU A 126 -16.90 3.01 20.21
C LEU A 126 -15.86 3.31 21.30
N GLU A 127 -16.08 2.86 22.53
CA GLU A 127 -15.12 3.02 23.62
C GLU A 127 -13.82 2.25 23.32
N TYR A 128 -13.93 1.00 22.89
CA TYR A 128 -12.78 0.20 22.43
C TYR A 128 -12.04 0.90 21.29
N ARG A 129 -12.74 1.37 20.25
CA ARG A 129 -12.12 2.10 19.13
C ARG A 129 -11.36 3.32 19.63
N ARG A 130 -11.98 4.15 20.46
CA ARG A 130 -11.36 5.38 21.02
C ARG A 130 -10.06 5.09 21.76
N ILE A 131 -10.00 4.01 22.53
CA ILE A 131 -8.78 3.60 23.24
C ILE A 131 -7.72 3.11 22.25
N ARG A 132 -8.11 2.28 21.27
CA ARG A 132 -7.18 1.74 20.26
C ARG A 132 -6.66 2.79 19.28
N ARG A 133 -7.45 3.83 19.01
CA ARG A 133 -7.18 4.97 18.12
C ARG A 133 -6.95 6.27 18.90
N SER A 134 -6.34 6.17 20.07
CA SER A 134 -6.05 7.30 20.99
C SER A 134 -4.84 8.16 20.57
N TYR A 135 -4.32 7.96 19.37
CA TYR A 135 -3.12 8.61 18.85
C TYR A 135 -3.36 9.07 17.41
N THR A 136 -2.59 10.06 16.96
CA THR A 136 -2.65 10.57 15.58
C THR A 136 -1.45 10.07 14.77
N SER A 137 -1.43 10.39 13.47
CA SER A 137 -0.30 10.06 12.60
C SER A 137 0.97 10.84 12.92
N GLU A 138 0.98 11.75 13.89
CA GLU A 138 2.23 12.23 14.51
C GLU A 138 3.05 11.09 15.11
N GLN A 139 2.35 10.08 15.63
CA GLN A 139 2.93 9.01 16.41
C GLN A 139 3.15 7.78 15.53
N GLY A 140 3.87 7.95 14.41
CA GLY A 140 4.16 6.86 13.46
C GLY A 140 4.76 5.60 14.10
N TYR A 141 5.43 5.76 15.25
CA TYR A 141 5.95 4.66 16.07
C TYR A 141 4.89 3.69 16.62
N MET A 142 3.61 4.07 16.65
CA MET A 142 2.53 3.18 17.09
C MET A 142 2.29 2.00 16.13
N GLU A 143 2.92 2.01 14.94
CA GLU A 143 3.03 0.80 14.12
C GLU A 143 3.75 -0.33 14.87
N ALA A 144 4.83 -0.04 15.59
CA ALA A 144 5.57 -1.06 16.32
C ALA A 144 4.73 -1.70 17.43
N ALA A 145 3.94 -0.89 18.16
CA ALA A 145 2.98 -1.38 19.15
C ALA A 145 1.89 -2.25 18.49
N THR A 146 1.35 -1.80 17.36
CA THR A 146 0.32 -2.54 16.61
C THR A 146 0.86 -3.86 16.07
N TRP A 147 2.10 -3.87 15.59
CA TRP A 147 2.77 -5.08 15.12
C TRP A 147 2.90 -6.12 16.23
N VAL A 148 3.32 -5.73 17.44
CA VAL A 148 3.35 -6.65 18.59
C VAL A 148 1.95 -7.17 18.91
N GLU A 149 0.97 -6.27 19.05
CA GLU A 149 -0.38 -6.63 19.51
C GLU A 149 -1.19 -7.43 18.48
N ALA A 150 -0.94 -7.25 17.19
CA ALA A 150 -1.71 -7.91 16.12
C ALA A 150 -1.04 -9.19 15.60
N ASN A 151 0.29 -9.24 15.56
CA ASN A 151 1.00 -10.31 14.85
C ASN A 151 1.56 -11.40 15.76
N PHE A 152 1.76 -11.13 17.05
CA PHE A 152 2.19 -12.17 17.99
C PHE A 152 1.00 -12.94 18.53
N PRO A 153 1.07 -14.30 18.59
CA PRO A 153 0.09 -15.10 19.29
C PRO A 153 -0.14 -14.67 20.73
N GLU A 154 0.95 -14.37 21.45
CA GLU A 154 0.94 -13.92 22.82
C GLU A 154 1.74 -12.62 22.95
N PRO A 155 1.08 -11.45 22.91
CA PRO A 155 1.79 -10.17 22.93
C PRO A 155 2.37 -9.81 24.30
N GLU A 156 1.79 -10.29 25.40
CA GLU A 156 2.21 -9.91 26.76
C GLU A 156 3.63 -10.36 27.12
N PRO A 157 4.09 -11.59 26.78
CA PRO A 157 5.50 -11.96 26.90
C PRO A 157 6.46 -11.03 26.17
N VAL A 158 6.08 -10.56 24.97
CA VAL A 158 6.90 -9.62 24.18
C VAL A 158 6.98 -8.25 24.85
N LYS A 159 5.83 -7.75 25.35
CA LYS A 159 5.78 -6.50 26.12
C LYS A 159 6.59 -6.58 27.41
N ALA A 160 6.54 -7.72 28.11
CA ALA A 160 7.32 -7.96 29.32
C ALA A 160 8.83 -7.99 29.03
N TRP A 161 9.24 -8.71 27.98
CA TRP A 161 10.62 -8.73 27.49
C TRP A 161 11.13 -7.32 27.15
N LEU A 162 10.31 -6.51 26.45
CA LEU A 162 10.69 -5.15 26.12
C LEU A 162 10.82 -4.29 27.37
N ARG A 163 9.88 -4.41 28.33
CA ARG A 163 9.89 -3.63 29.58
C ARG A 163 11.10 -3.95 30.45
N GLU A 164 11.57 -5.19 30.47
CA GLU A 164 12.78 -5.59 31.20
C GLU A 164 14.04 -4.92 30.62
N ARG A 165 14.12 -4.79 29.30
CA ARG A 165 15.31 -4.29 28.60
C ARG A 165 15.33 -2.78 28.38
N ARG A 166 14.16 -2.23 28.04
CA ARG A 166 13.92 -0.84 27.63
C ARG A 166 12.60 -0.34 28.19
N PRO A 167 12.51 -0.11 29.51
CA PRO A 167 11.27 0.36 30.14
C PRO A 167 10.78 1.69 29.56
N ASP A 168 11.70 2.58 29.16
CA ASP A 168 11.42 3.85 28.48
C ASP A 168 10.65 3.64 27.16
N LEU A 169 11.10 2.69 26.35
CA LEU A 169 10.49 2.37 25.07
C LEU A 169 9.18 1.59 25.26
N ALA A 170 9.14 0.67 26.22
CA ALA A 170 7.92 -0.07 26.57
C ALA A 170 6.79 0.87 27.02
N ASP A 171 7.09 1.86 27.87
CA ASP A 171 6.10 2.83 28.33
C ASP A 171 5.64 3.76 27.19
N THR A 172 6.51 4.04 26.22
CA THR A 172 6.18 4.82 25.02
C THR A 172 5.27 4.06 24.06
N LEU A 173 5.55 2.77 23.80
CA LEU A 173 4.79 1.93 22.86
C LEU A 173 3.48 1.40 23.47
N PHE A 174 3.49 1.11 24.78
CA PHE A 174 2.36 0.51 25.49
C PHE A 174 1.95 1.35 26.71
N PRO A 175 1.55 2.62 26.51
CA PRO A 175 1.15 3.49 27.60
C PRO A 175 -0.12 2.96 28.28
N LYS A 176 -0.23 3.21 29.59
CA LYS A 176 -1.39 2.80 30.41
C LYS A 176 -2.74 3.27 29.85
N SER A 177 -2.78 4.40 29.14
CA SER A 177 -3.98 4.91 28.49
C SER A 177 -4.55 3.98 27.42
N ARG A 178 -3.78 3.00 26.95
CA ARG A 178 -4.18 1.99 25.95
C ARG A 178 -4.50 0.62 26.58
N GLU A 179 -4.32 0.45 27.88
CA GLU A 179 -4.63 -0.81 28.54
C GLU A 179 -6.14 -1.06 28.50
N LEU A 180 -6.50 -2.26 28.02
CA LEU A 180 -7.90 -2.68 27.96
C LEU A 180 -8.34 -3.21 29.33
N THR A 181 -9.47 -2.70 29.82
CA THR A 181 -10.19 -3.29 30.96
C THR A 181 -10.64 -4.71 30.61
N PRO A 182 -10.94 -5.58 31.59
CA PRO A 182 -11.45 -6.94 31.30
C PRO A 182 -12.66 -6.95 30.37
N ARG A 183 -13.60 -6.01 30.56
CA ARG A 183 -14.75 -5.80 29.66
C ARG A 183 -14.31 -5.52 28.22
N LEU A 184 -13.36 -4.58 28.03
CA LEU A 184 -12.90 -4.22 26.69
C LEU A 184 -11.99 -5.25 26.04
N ARG A 185 -11.38 -6.16 26.82
CA ARG A 185 -10.67 -7.34 26.26
C ARG A 185 -11.65 -8.33 25.64
N GLU A 186 -12.80 -8.57 26.26
CA GLU A 186 -13.85 -9.39 25.66
C GLU A 186 -14.36 -8.75 24.35
N VAL A 187 -14.54 -7.43 24.34
CA VAL A 187 -14.90 -6.67 23.13
C VAL A 187 -13.83 -6.83 22.04
N HIS A 188 -12.56 -6.66 22.39
CA HIS A 188 -11.44 -6.86 21.48
C HIS A 188 -11.45 -8.27 20.86
N GLU A 189 -11.54 -9.31 21.70
CA GLU A 189 -11.55 -10.70 21.26
C GLU A 189 -12.68 -10.97 20.26
N LYS A 190 -13.90 -10.49 20.55
CA LYS A 190 -15.05 -10.66 19.66
C LYS A 190 -14.89 -9.90 18.34
N LEU A 191 -14.24 -8.73 18.34
CA LEU A 191 -14.00 -7.92 17.13
C LEU A 191 -12.77 -8.37 16.31
N LEU A 192 -11.98 -9.33 16.78
CA LEU A 192 -10.92 -9.92 15.95
C LEU A 192 -11.51 -10.53 14.68
N TRP A 193 -10.84 -10.34 13.54
CA TRP A 193 -11.34 -10.80 12.23
C TRP A 193 -11.80 -12.27 12.18
N PRO A 194 -11.13 -13.24 12.84
CA PRO A 194 -11.64 -14.62 12.87
C PRO A 194 -12.99 -14.76 13.56
N ASN A 195 -13.24 -14.00 14.63
CA ASN A 195 -14.50 -14.05 15.37
C ASN A 195 -15.61 -13.25 14.67
N LEU A 196 -15.25 -12.08 14.13
CA LEU A 196 -16.15 -11.30 13.28
C LEU A 196 -16.55 -12.06 12.01
N GLY A 197 -15.62 -12.77 11.38
CA GLY A 197 -15.89 -13.66 10.25
C GLY A 197 -16.90 -14.76 10.59
N LYS A 198 -16.77 -15.41 11.76
CA LYS A 198 -17.78 -16.37 12.26
C LYS A 198 -19.15 -15.72 12.50
N GLY A 199 -19.19 -14.51 13.06
CA GLY A 199 -20.42 -13.73 13.23
C GLY A 199 -21.12 -13.45 11.90
N ILE A 200 -20.36 -13.03 10.89
CA ILE A 200 -20.88 -12.80 9.54
C ILE A 200 -21.37 -14.11 8.90
N GLN A 201 -20.66 -15.22 9.07
CA GLN A 201 -21.12 -16.53 8.60
C GLN A 201 -22.45 -16.93 9.23
N ALA A 202 -22.64 -16.69 10.54
CA ALA A 202 -23.89 -16.95 11.23
C ALA A 202 -25.02 -16.07 10.69
N TYR A 203 -24.75 -14.78 10.47
CA TYR A 203 -25.68 -13.86 9.82
C TYR A 203 -26.09 -14.36 8.43
N LEU A 204 -25.15 -14.72 7.56
CA LEU A 204 -25.43 -15.19 6.20
C LEU A 204 -26.24 -16.50 6.18
N LYS A 205 -26.08 -17.37 7.19
CA LYS A 205 -26.89 -18.59 7.33
C LYS A 205 -28.33 -18.28 7.73
N GLN A 206 -28.55 -17.26 8.56
CA GLN A 206 -29.90 -16.80 8.95
C GLN A 206 -30.58 -15.99 7.83
N HIS A 207 -29.79 -15.33 6.99
CA HIS A 207 -30.23 -14.52 5.87
C HIS A 207 -29.81 -15.15 4.54
N ALA A 208 -30.34 -16.34 4.25
CA ALA A 208 -29.99 -17.11 3.05
C ALA A 208 -30.28 -16.36 1.74
N ASP A 209 -31.16 -15.34 1.77
CA ASP A 209 -31.49 -14.47 0.64
C ASP A 209 -30.41 -13.40 0.36
N VAL A 210 -29.47 -13.15 1.28
CA VAL A 210 -28.36 -12.20 1.09
C VAL A 210 -27.29 -12.80 0.21
N ARG A 211 -27.18 -12.37 -1.04
CA ARG A 211 -26.17 -12.81 -2.02
C ARG A 211 -24.75 -12.82 -1.47
N GLY A 212 -24.37 -11.79 -0.72
CA GLY A 212 -23.02 -11.64 -0.19
C GLY A 212 -22.84 -10.31 0.54
N ILE A 213 -21.62 -10.07 1.00
CA ILE A 213 -21.26 -8.92 1.83
C ILE A 213 -20.18 -8.04 1.22
N PHE A 214 -20.21 -6.77 1.59
CA PHE A 214 -19.04 -5.89 1.52
C PHE A 214 -18.54 -5.61 2.93
N TRP A 215 -17.26 -5.86 3.20
CA TRP A 215 -16.71 -5.84 4.57
C TRP A 215 -15.28 -5.29 4.61
N GLY A 216 -15.05 -4.36 5.53
CA GLY A 216 -13.73 -3.81 5.87
C GLY A 216 -13.20 -2.78 4.87
N LYS A 217 -12.12 -2.11 5.26
CA LYS A 217 -11.49 -1.02 4.50
C LYS A 217 -10.15 -1.38 3.85
N GLY A 218 -9.65 -2.59 4.10
CA GLY A 218 -8.37 -3.07 3.61
C GLY A 218 -8.12 -4.52 4.01
N GLY A 219 -7.03 -5.10 3.51
CA GLY A 219 -6.69 -6.49 3.85
C GLY A 219 -7.68 -7.50 3.28
N GLY A 220 -8.24 -7.25 2.09
CA GLY A 220 -9.30 -8.07 1.49
C GLY A 220 -8.95 -9.56 1.43
N THR A 221 -7.67 -9.89 1.25
CA THR A 221 -7.15 -11.27 1.34
C THR A 221 -7.47 -11.93 2.68
N PHE A 222 -7.22 -11.23 3.79
CA PHE A 222 -7.47 -11.75 5.15
C PHE A 222 -8.96 -11.80 5.47
N LEU A 223 -9.71 -10.76 5.14
CA LEU A 223 -11.15 -10.72 5.38
C LEU A 223 -11.86 -11.86 4.65
N ARG A 224 -11.55 -12.07 3.36
CA ARG A 224 -12.10 -13.17 2.57
C ARG A 224 -11.84 -14.53 3.22
N ARG A 225 -10.62 -14.77 3.74
CA ARG A 225 -10.28 -16.04 4.41
C ARG A 225 -11.05 -16.29 5.69
N ASN A 226 -11.32 -15.23 6.46
CA ASN A 226 -12.09 -15.35 7.70
C ASN A 226 -13.57 -15.71 7.45
N LEU A 227 -14.03 -15.68 6.20
CA LEU A 227 -15.35 -16.19 5.81
C LEU A 227 -15.36 -17.67 5.41
N HIS A 228 -14.24 -18.38 5.40
CA HIS A 228 -14.22 -19.80 5.03
C HIS A 228 -15.25 -20.63 5.82
N PRO A 229 -16.08 -21.49 5.17
CA PRO A 229 -16.06 -21.90 3.76
C PRO A 229 -17.00 -21.08 2.82
N MET A 230 -17.37 -19.86 3.20
CA MET A 230 -18.28 -18.96 2.49
C MET A 230 -17.52 -17.80 1.81
N GLU A 231 -16.28 -18.01 1.37
CA GLU A 231 -15.44 -16.96 0.76
C GLU A 231 -15.99 -16.43 -0.57
N ASP A 232 -16.88 -17.18 -1.22
CA ASP A 232 -17.64 -16.78 -2.41
C ASP A 232 -18.69 -15.70 -2.08
N ARG A 233 -19.09 -15.58 -0.81
CA ARG A 233 -20.00 -14.54 -0.32
C ARG A 233 -19.28 -13.24 0.03
N PHE A 234 -17.94 -13.20 -0.01
CA PHE A 234 -17.19 -11.94 0.06
C PHE A 234 -17.22 -11.24 -1.30
N LEU A 235 -18.01 -10.17 -1.42
CA LEU A 235 -18.10 -9.42 -2.67
C LEU A 235 -16.94 -8.42 -2.81
N GLY A 236 -16.54 -7.75 -1.73
CA GLY A 236 -15.42 -6.82 -1.73
C GLY A 236 -15.31 -6.02 -0.45
N LEU A 237 -14.43 -5.02 -0.45
CA LEU A 237 -14.29 -4.08 0.65
C LEU A 237 -15.40 -3.02 0.63
N PHE A 238 -15.79 -2.54 1.80
CA PHE A 238 -16.67 -1.38 1.96
C PHE A 238 -15.86 -0.16 2.41
N VAL A 239 -15.19 0.48 1.45
CA VAL A 239 -14.29 1.63 1.67
C VAL A 239 -15.00 2.99 1.66
N VAL A 240 -16.33 3.02 1.55
CA VAL A 240 -17.12 4.23 1.24
C VAL A 240 -18.13 4.55 2.34
N ASP A 241 -17.65 4.53 3.59
CA ASP A 241 -18.46 4.71 4.79
C ASP A 241 -18.28 6.07 5.47
N ASN A 242 -17.47 6.96 4.90
CA ASN A 242 -17.26 8.33 5.37
C ASN A 242 -17.21 9.31 4.19
N ARG A 243 -17.34 10.60 4.52
CA ARG A 243 -17.50 11.66 3.52
C ARG A 243 -16.29 11.80 2.61
N TRP A 244 -15.08 11.58 3.12
CA TRP A 244 -13.86 11.80 2.37
C TRP A 244 -13.73 10.80 1.23
N ASP A 245 -14.04 9.53 1.50
CA ASP A 245 -13.94 8.47 0.51
C ASP A 245 -15.00 8.62 -0.60
N VAL A 246 -16.22 9.01 -0.24
CA VAL A 246 -17.32 9.18 -1.21
C VAL A 246 -17.23 10.47 -2.02
N MET A 247 -16.83 11.58 -1.41
CA MET A 247 -16.69 12.86 -2.13
C MET A 247 -15.41 12.88 -3.00
N SER A 248 -14.47 11.95 -2.78
CA SER A 248 -13.31 11.75 -3.64
C SER A 248 -13.68 11.15 -5.01
N ALA A 249 -12.77 11.22 -5.98
CA ALA A 249 -12.93 10.51 -7.25
C ALA A 249 -12.45 9.03 -7.18
N LEU A 250 -12.14 8.51 -5.98
CA LEU A 250 -11.64 7.14 -5.80
C LEU A 250 -12.66 6.10 -6.27
N GLY A 251 -13.88 6.15 -5.75
CA GLY A 251 -14.92 5.17 -6.08
C GLY A 251 -15.47 5.25 -7.50
N THR A 252 -15.26 6.37 -8.19
CA THR A 252 -15.83 6.65 -9.52
C THR A 252 -14.80 6.54 -10.65
N TYR A 253 -13.55 6.20 -10.34
CA TYR A 253 -12.51 6.06 -11.36
C TYR A 253 -12.85 4.88 -12.30
N PRO A 254 -12.72 5.05 -13.63
CA PRO A 254 -13.05 4.00 -14.58
C PRO A 254 -12.19 2.75 -14.36
N GLY A 255 -12.86 1.65 -13.98
CA GLY A 255 -12.16 0.45 -13.54
C GLY A 255 -11.40 -0.27 -14.66
N ASP A 256 -11.87 -0.19 -15.91
CA ASP A 256 -11.19 -0.78 -17.07
C ASP A 256 -9.91 -0.02 -17.42
N VAL A 257 -9.92 1.31 -17.30
CA VAL A 257 -8.72 2.15 -17.38
C VAL A 257 -7.73 1.79 -16.27
N TRP A 258 -8.23 1.61 -15.04
CA TRP A 258 -7.39 1.17 -13.91
C TRP A 258 -6.74 -0.18 -14.18
N GLN A 259 -7.53 -1.17 -14.58
CA GLN A 259 -7.07 -2.51 -14.88
C GLN A 259 -6.00 -2.52 -15.98
N LEU A 260 -6.24 -1.80 -17.07
CA LEU A 260 -5.29 -1.73 -18.18
C LEU A 260 -3.96 -1.09 -17.74
N ALA A 261 -3.99 -0.05 -16.90
CA ALA A 261 -2.77 0.54 -16.37
C ALA A 261 -1.98 -0.45 -15.49
N GLU A 262 -2.67 -1.25 -14.68
CA GLU A 262 -2.02 -2.32 -13.90
C GLU A 262 -1.44 -3.40 -14.80
N ASP A 263 -2.19 -3.86 -15.81
CA ASP A 263 -1.73 -4.89 -16.76
C ASP A 263 -0.45 -4.45 -17.48
N GLN A 264 -0.40 -3.21 -17.97
CA GLN A 264 0.78 -2.60 -18.59
C GLN A 264 1.96 -2.46 -17.64
N THR A 265 1.69 -2.30 -16.33
CA THR A 265 2.75 -2.24 -15.30
C THR A 265 3.37 -3.62 -15.05
N MET A 266 2.54 -4.67 -15.08
CA MET A 266 2.94 -6.05 -14.77
C MET A 266 3.56 -6.78 -15.96
N GLU A 267 3.25 -6.40 -17.20
CA GLU A 267 3.71 -7.06 -18.42
C GLU A 267 5.21 -7.40 -18.45
N PRO A 268 6.14 -6.51 -18.03
CA PRO A 268 7.57 -6.79 -18.17
C PRO A 268 8.10 -7.86 -17.20
N LEU A 269 7.37 -8.17 -16.12
CA LEU A 269 7.91 -8.86 -14.93
C LEU A 269 8.46 -10.25 -15.20
N VAL A 270 7.84 -11.01 -16.12
CA VAL A 270 8.28 -12.38 -16.46
C VAL A 270 9.67 -12.41 -17.12
N HIS A 271 10.13 -11.27 -17.65
CA HIS A 271 11.41 -11.15 -18.34
C HIS A 271 12.50 -10.49 -17.50
N VAL A 272 12.21 -10.16 -16.24
CA VAL A 272 13.13 -9.38 -15.40
C VAL A 272 14.32 -10.22 -14.95
N ASP A 273 15.51 -9.64 -14.99
CA ASP A 273 16.71 -10.18 -14.34
C ASP A 273 17.38 -9.24 -13.32
N LYS A 274 16.99 -7.95 -13.29
CA LYS A 274 17.46 -6.99 -12.30
C LYS A 274 16.39 -5.96 -11.98
N LEU A 275 16.40 -5.44 -10.77
CA LEU A 275 15.64 -4.26 -10.41
C LEU A 275 16.52 -3.24 -9.68
N THR A 276 16.18 -1.96 -9.82
CA THR A 276 16.78 -0.85 -9.07
C THR A 276 15.68 0.13 -8.66
N VAL A 277 15.79 0.66 -7.45
CA VAL A 277 14.87 1.66 -6.93
C VAL A 277 15.63 2.77 -6.23
N THR A 278 15.34 4.02 -6.59
CA THR A 278 15.91 5.21 -5.94
C THR A 278 14.82 6.19 -5.56
N ASP A 279 14.91 6.85 -4.42
CA ASP A 279 13.98 7.89 -3.97
C ASP A 279 14.76 9.09 -3.37
N PRO A 280 14.29 10.34 -3.53
CA PRO A 280 14.96 11.52 -2.99
C PRO A 280 15.11 11.54 -1.46
N GLU A 281 14.31 10.76 -0.71
CA GLU A 281 14.51 10.57 0.73
C GLU A 281 15.71 9.64 1.04
N GLY A 282 16.39 9.11 0.01
CA GLY A 282 17.64 8.37 0.11
C GLY A 282 17.50 6.85 0.02
N THR A 283 16.33 6.34 -0.38
CA THR A 283 16.23 4.93 -0.80
C THR A 283 17.11 4.74 -2.03
N ASN A 284 17.94 3.69 -2.01
CA ASN A 284 18.77 3.26 -3.11
C ASN A 284 19.01 1.75 -2.94
N VAL A 285 18.19 0.95 -3.60
CA VAL A 285 18.20 -0.51 -3.49
C VAL A 285 18.24 -1.17 -4.85
N TRP A 286 18.71 -2.41 -4.87
CA TRP A 286 18.75 -3.23 -6.07
C TRP A 286 18.67 -4.72 -5.72
N ALA A 287 18.25 -5.53 -6.69
CA ALA A 287 18.26 -6.99 -6.59
C ALA A 287 18.51 -7.62 -7.96
N ASP A 288 19.27 -8.72 -7.97
CA ASP A 288 19.32 -9.64 -9.10
C ASP A 288 18.16 -10.62 -9.00
N ILE A 289 17.51 -10.89 -10.13
CA ILE A 289 16.31 -11.72 -10.24
C ILE A 289 16.60 -12.88 -11.21
N ASN A 290 16.51 -14.11 -10.71
CA ASN A 290 16.65 -15.27 -11.59
C ASN A 290 15.34 -15.57 -12.36
N GLU A 291 15.40 -16.49 -13.32
CA GLU A 291 14.27 -16.81 -14.19
C GLU A 291 13.07 -17.41 -13.43
N GLU A 292 13.34 -18.23 -12.41
CA GLU A 292 12.30 -18.83 -11.57
C GLU A 292 11.58 -17.76 -10.72
N GLN A 293 12.34 -16.84 -10.13
CA GLN A 293 11.81 -15.70 -9.38
C GLN A 293 10.95 -14.80 -10.26
N ALA A 294 11.42 -14.45 -11.47
CA ALA A 294 10.65 -13.65 -12.42
C ALA A 294 9.33 -14.34 -12.82
N THR A 295 9.39 -15.66 -13.04
CA THR A 295 8.22 -16.47 -13.39
C THR A 295 7.21 -16.52 -12.25
N HIS A 296 7.64 -16.77 -11.01
CA HIS A 296 6.74 -16.75 -9.85
C HIS A 296 6.18 -15.35 -9.61
N TRP A 297 7.02 -14.33 -9.72
CA TRP A 297 6.63 -12.94 -9.51
C TRP A 297 5.53 -12.49 -10.46
N ALA A 298 5.72 -12.69 -11.78
CA ALA A 298 4.73 -12.31 -12.79
C ALA A 298 3.35 -12.98 -12.60
N ARG A 299 3.33 -14.15 -11.94
CA ARG A 299 2.10 -14.89 -11.65
C ARG A 299 1.47 -14.50 -10.32
N GLY A 300 2.28 -14.06 -9.36
CA GLY A 300 1.84 -13.70 -8.01
C GLY A 300 1.59 -12.22 -7.80
N VAL A 301 2.10 -11.34 -8.68
CA VAL A 301 2.11 -9.87 -8.53
C VAL A 301 0.73 -9.26 -8.30
N TYR A 302 -0.32 -9.84 -8.89
CA TYR A 302 -1.59 -9.14 -8.99
C TYR A 302 -2.36 -9.11 -7.66
N GLN A 303 -2.63 -7.90 -7.18
CA GLN A 303 -3.71 -7.57 -6.27
C GLN A 303 -4.17 -6.16 -6.63
N ARG A 304 -5.42 -6.01 -7.09
CA ARG A 304 -5.91 -4.71 -7.59
C ARG A 304 -5.72 -3.58 -6.58
N GLY A 305 -5.05 -2.52 -7.01
CA GLY A 305 -4.70 -1.35 -6.19
C GLY A 305 -3.51 -1.51 -5.27
N HIS A 306 -2.83 -2.66 -5.32
CA HIS A 306 -1.76 -3.04 -4.40
C HIS A 306 -0.86 -4.09 -5.08
N LEU A 307 -0.19 -3.73 -6.17
CA LEU A 307 0.62 -4.70 -6.92
C LEU A 307 1.83 -5.14 -6.09
N TYR A 308 2.07 -6.45 -5.98
CA TYR A 308 3.21 -7.01 -5.25
C TYR A 308 4.48 -6.96 -6.11
N MET A 309 5.17 -5.82 -6.10
CA MET A 309 6.29 -5.48 -6.98
C MET A 309 7.65 -5.95 -6.45
N PHE A 310 7.66 -7.10 -5.77
CA PHE A 310 8.87 -7.84 -5.41
C PHE A 310 8.54 -9.34 -5.26
N PRO A 311 9.40 -10.27 -5.75
CA PRO A 311 9.08 -11.70 -5.76
C PRO A 311 8.68 -12.27 -4.40
N ASN A 312 9.35 -11.87 -3.31
CA ASN A 312 9.09 -12.39 -1.95
C ASN A 312 7.64 -12.16 -1.50
N GLN A 313 7.07 -11.01 -1.88
CA GLN A 313 5.67 -10.69 -1.60
C GLN A 313 4.72 -11.54 -2.44
N ALA A 314 5.05 -11.74 -3.71
CA ALA A 314 4.24 -12.45 -4.70
C ALA A 314 4.18 -13.97 -4.48
N THR A 315 5.03 -14.54 -3.62
CA THR A 315 5.19 -15.98 -3.40
C THR A 315 4.70 -16.46 -2.03
N GLY A 316 4.69 -17.78 -1.80
CA GLY A 316 4.13 -18.41 -0.60
C GLY A 316 2.59 -18.28 -0.56
N ARG A 317 1.97 -18.27 -1.74
CA ARG A 317 0.54 -18.00 -1.93
C ARG A 317 0.01 -18.54 -3.26
N PHE A 318 -1.31 -18.66 -3.38
CA PHE A 318 -1.99 -18.64 -4.67
C PHE A 318 -2.15 -17.18 -5.11
N GLY A 319 -1.66 -16.84 -6.31
CA GLY A 319 -1.83 -15.50 -6.88
C GLY A 319 -3.29 -15.19 -7.21
N TYR A 320 -3.68 -13.92 -7.27
CA TYR A 320 -5.02 -13.57 -7.76
C TYR A 320 -5.11 -13.72 -9.28
N SER A 321 -6.29 -14.09 -9.78
CA SER A 321 -6.60 -14.07 -11.20
C SER A 321 -6.90 -12.63 -11.63
N VAL A 322 -6.27 -12.16 -12.71
CA VAL A 322 -6.63 -10.89 -13.36
C VAL A 322 -8.04 -10.97 -13.97
N VAL A 323 -8.36 -12.09 -14.63
CA VAL A 323 -9.63 -12.30 -15.33
C VAL A 323 -10.78 -12.61 -14.37
N GLY A 324 -10.54 -13.52 -13.42
CA GLY A 324 -11.54 -13.99 -12.46
C GLY A 324 -11.56 -13.23 -11.14
N TYR A 325 -10.94 -12.05 -11.06
CA TYR A 325 -10.72 -11.33 -9.81
C TYR A 325 -12.02 -11.15 -8.98
N PRO A 326 -12.01 -11.36 -7.65
CA PRO A 326 -10.87 -11.67 -6.77
C PRO A 326 -10.62 -13.18 -6.56
N ALA A 327 -10.96 -14.05 -7.51
CA ALA A 327 -10.65 -15.46 -7.41
C ALA A 327 -9.12 -15.70 -7.40
N PHE A 328 -8.68 -16.73 -6.69
CA PHE A 328 -7.30 -17.20 -6.74
C PHE A 328 -7.04 -18.03 -8.00
N GLN A 329 -5.81 -18.00 -8.47
CA GLN A 329 -5.28 -18.97 -9.40
C GLN A 329 -5.21 -20.36 -8.75
N LYS A 330 -5.11 -21.41 -9.56
CA LYS A 330 -5.11 -22.80 -9.08
C LYS A 330 -3.75 -23.28 -8.59
N GLU A 331 -2.67 -22.64 -9.02
CA GLU A 331 -1.31 -23.05 -8.65
C GLU A 331 -0.82 -22.27 -7.44
N TRP A 332 -0.19 -22.97 -6.51
CA TRP A 332 0.51 -22.38 -5.38
C TRP A 332 1.91 -21.97 -5.83
N LEU A 333 2.30 -20.73 -5.56
CA LEU A 333 3.59 -20.17 -5.94
C LEU A 333 4.61 -20.40 -4.80
N PRO A 334 5.68 -21.18 -5.03
CA PRO A 334 6.70 -21.47 -4.03
C PRO A 334 7.38 -20.23 -3.48
N ARG A 335 7.60 -20.20 -2.15
CA ARG A 335 8.32 -19.12 -1.46
C ARG A 335 9.76 -18.98 -1.94
N GLU A 336 10.43 -20.11 -2.11
CA GLU A 336 11.81 -20.17 -2.61
C GLU A 336 11.86 -20.31 -4.14
N PRO A 337 12.94 -19.86 -4.80
CA PRO A 337 14.09 -19.15 -4.23
C PRO A 337 13.79 -17.69 -3.86
N LEU A 338 14.20 -17.27 -2.66
CA LEU A 338 14.01 -15.91 -2.15
C LEU A 338 14.83 -14.88 -2.97
N ALA A 339 14.21 -13.75 -3.33
CA ALA A 339 14.92 -12.62 -3.91
C ALA A 339 15.65 -11.83 -2.82
N VAL A 340 16.92 -11.49 -3.09
CA VAL A 340 17.82 -10.81 -2.16
C VAL A 340 17.89 -9.33 -2.51
N MET A 341 17.44 -8.46 -1.60
CA MET A 341 17.53 -7.01 -1.76
C MET A 341 18.83 -6.47 -1.14
N HIS A 342 19.52 -5.60 -1.85
CA HIS A 342 20.72 -4.92 -1.38
C HIS A 342 20.51 -3.41 -1.29
N GLY A 343 21.36 -2.73 -0.50
CA GLY A 343 21.39 -1.27 -0.40
C GLY A 343 20.64 -0.72 0.79
N THR A 344 20.05 0.47 0.63
CA THR A 344 19.43 1.23 1.72
C THR A 344 17.99 1.60 1.40
N LEU A 345 17.06 1.23 2.28
CA LEU A 345 15.69 1.75 2.30
C LEU A 345 15.64 2.95 3.25
N ALA A 346 15.07 4.07 2.83
CA ALA A 346 14.93 5.27 3.65
C ALA A 346 13.57 5.95 3.44
N GLY A 347 13.10 6.65 4.48
CA GLY A 347 11.84 7.38 4.44
C GLY A 347 11.43 7.93 5.80
N THR A 348 10.27 8.58 5.83
CA THR A 348 9.78 9.38 6.96
C THR A 348 8.34 9.05 7.38
N VAL A 349 7.76 7.97 6.83
CA VAL A 349 6.34 7.62 6.97
C VAL A 349 6.14 6.11 6.89
N ASN A 350 5.14 5.59 7.60
CA ASN A 350 4.70 4.19 7.59
C ASN A 350 3.16 4.08 7.58
N HIS A 351 2.60 2.89 7.85
CA HIS A 351 1.14 2.71 7.88
C HIS A 351 0.43 3.51 8.98
N THR A 352 1.10 3.83 10.06
CA THR A 352 0.52 4.56 11.20
C THR A 352 0.67 6.06 11.02
N GLY A 353 1.81 6.53 10.51
CA GLY A 353 2.09 7.94 10.38
C GLY A 353 3.55 8.26 10.18
N PHE A 354 3.99 9.40 10.69
CA PHE A 354 5.26 10.02 10.34
C PHE A 354 6.28 9.89 11.47
N PHE A 355 7.57 9.93 11.10
CA PHE A 355 8.69 9.82 12.03
C PHE A 355 9.95 10.44 11.43
N PRO A 356 10.94 10.85 12.26
CA PRO A 356 12.20 11.37 11.75
C PRO A 356 12.85 10.37 10.81
N ARG A 357 13.43 10.83 9.70
CA ARG A 357 13.98 9.97 8.65
C ARG A 357 14.79 8.80 9.24
N TRP A 358 14.51 7.60 8.74
CA TRP A 358 15.34 6.42 9.01
C TRP A 358 16.05 5.91 7.76
N GLU A 359 17.03 5.05 7.99
CA GLU A 359 17.66 4.22 6.98
C GLU A 359 17.75 2.79 7.49
N VAL A 360 17.35 1.84 6.65
CA VAL A 360 17.48 0.41 6.85
C VAL A 360 18.46 -0.11 5.81
N HIS A 361 19.60 -0.61 6.25
CA HIS A 361 20.68 -1.11 5.41
C HIS A 361 20.62 -2.64 5.34
N PHE A 362 20.54 -3.18 4.13
CA PHE A 362 20.51 -4.63 3.90
C PHE A 362 21.92 -5.20 3.76
N THR A 363 22.14 -6.40 4.29
CA THR A 363 23.38 -7.16 4.11
C THR A 363 23.47 -7.80 2.72
N ASP A 364 24.58 -8.45 2.41
CA ASP A 364 24.74 -9.22 1.17
C ASP A 364 23.80 -10.44 1.08
N THR A 365 23.15 -10.81 2.18
CA THR A 365 22.11 -11.87 2.20
C THR A 365 20.70 -11.31 2.17
N GLY A 366 20.54 -9.99 2.05
CA GLY A 366 19.25 -9.29 2.03
C GLY A 366 18.54 -9.20 3.37
N TYR A 367 19.25 -9.56 4.45
CA TYR A 367 18.78 -9.40 5.81
C TYR A 367 18.97 -7.96 6.28
N VAL A 368 18.14 -7.45 7.19
CA VAL A 368 18.36 -6.14 7.81
C VAL A 368 19.63 -6.20 8.66
N GLY A 369 20.66 -5.43 8.29
CA GLY A 369 21.95 -5.38 8.97
C GLY A 369 22.11 -4.19 9.91
N GLU A 370 21.65 -3.01 9.51
CA GLU A 370 21.78 -1.78 10.31
C GLU A 370 20.55 -0.88 10.15
N VAL A 371 20.14 -0.22 11.23
CA VAL A 371 19.04 0.76 11.24
C VAL A 371 19.54 2.07 11.82
N LYS A 372 19.53 3.15 11.03
CA LYS A 372 19.93 4.51 11.44
C LYS A 372 18.73 5.43 11.54
N GLY A 373 18.75 6.38 12.49
CA GLY A 373 17.67 7.35 12.66
C GLY A 373 16.34 6.70 13.07
N GLY A 374 15.23 7.26 12.59
CA GLY A 374 13.86 6.75 12.83
C GLY A 374 13.19 7.20 14.12
N GLY A 375 13.89 7.92 14.99
CA GLY A 375 13.42 8.20 16.35
C GLY A 375 12.95 6.92 17.04
N VAL A 376 11.78 6.99 17.68
CA VAL A 376 11.16 5.85 18.40
C VAL A 376 10.89 4.65 17.48
N VAL A 377 10.59 4.85 16.18
CA VAL A 377 10.39 3.74 15.23
C VAL A 377 11.67 2.95 15.03
N GLY A 378 12.79 3.67 14.83
CA GLY A 378 14.10 3.06 14.67
C GLY A 378 14.58 2.39 15.94
N ASP A 379 14.33 2.99 17.11
CA ASP A 379 14.63 2.37 18.40
C ASP A 379 13.84 1.07 18.59
N ALA A 380 12.55 1.08 18.26
CA ALA A 380 11.71 -0.11 18.31
C ALA A 380 12.23 -1.23 17.40
N LEU A 381 12.56 -0.93 16.14
CA LEU A 381 13.09 -1.94 15.22
C LEU A 381 14.41 -2.53 15.74
N ARG A 382 15.36 -1.69 16.17
CA ARG A 382 16.65 -2.15 16.73
C ARG A 382 16.49 -3.06 17.94
N GLU A 383 15.52 -2.78 18.80
CA GLU A 383 15.22 -3.65 19.94
C GLU A 383 14.57 -4.95 19.48
N PHE A 384 13.49 -4.91 18.68
CA PHE A 384 12.78 -6.13 18.28
C PHE A 384 13.62 -7.07 17.39
N MET A 385 14.66 -6.56 16.73
CA MET A 385 15.69 -7.40 16.10
C MET A 385 16.46 -8.30 17.07
N GLN A 386 16.33 -8.09 18.38
CA GLN A 386 16.99 -8.89 19.42
C GLN A 386 16.02 -9.86 20.11
N LEU A 387 14.78 -10.00 19.63
CA LEU A 387 13.83 -10.94 20.19
C LEU A 387 14.37 -12.38 20.13
N PRO A 388 14.14 -13.21 21.17
CA PRO A 388 14.51 -14.62 21.12
C PRO A 388 13.90 -15.31 19.90
N HIS A 389 14.66 -16.19 19.26
CA HIS A 389 14.24 -17.01 18.12
C HIS A 389 13.98 -16.27 16.79
N ILE A 390 13.89 -14.94 16.80
CA ILE A 390 13.47 -14.17 15.62
C ILE A 390 14.50 -14.18 14.48
N ASN A 391 15.76 -14.49 14.79
CA ASN A 391 16.87 -14.47 13.82
C ASN A 391 17.38 -15.87 13.47
N ASP A 392 17.15 -16.87 14.32
CA ASP A 392 17.79 -18.18 14.26
C ASP A 392 16.90 -19.28 13.67
N LEU A 393 15.58 -19.10 13.63
CA LEU A 393 14.66 -20.10 13.10
C LEU A 393 14.32 -19.84 11.64
N ALA A 394 14.29 -20.91 10.83
CA ALA A 394 13.71 -20.88 9.50
C ALA A 394 12.17 -20.92 9.60
N TYR A 395 11.51 -19.93 9.01
CA TYR A 395 10.06 -19.92 8.90
C TYR A 395 9.59 -21.03 7.92
N PRO A 396 8.36 -21.53 8.06
CA PRO A 396 7.83 -22.54 7.14
C PRO A 396 8.03 -22.17 5.67
N PHE A 397 8.45 -23.16 4.88
CA PHE A 397 8.76 -23.07 3.45
C PHE A 397 9.88 -22.10 3.05
N HIS A 398 10.66 -21.59 4.02
CA HIS A 398 11.94 -20.97 3.74
C HIS A 398 13.04 -22.01 3.89
N SER A 399 14.12 -21.85 3.12
CA SER A 399 15.31 -22.67 3.25
C SER A 399 16.09 -22.33 4.53
N GLU A 400 16.90 -23.26 5.02
CA GLU A 400 17.81 -23.01 6.16
C GLU A 400 18.82 -21.89 5.88
N ALA A 401 19.10 -21.60 4.60
CA ALA A 401 19.94 -20.48 4.20
C ALA A 401 19.25 -19.12 4.41
N HIS A 402 17.91 -19.10 4.49
CA HIS A 402 17.08 -17.91 4.67
C HIS A 402 16.36 -17.91 6.04
N LYS A 403 17.07 -18.31 7.10
CA LYS A 403 16.54 -18.25 8.47
C LYS A 403 16.34 -16.81 8.97
N GLY A 404 15.49 -16.67 9.99
CA GLY A 404 15.15 -15.41 10.62
C GLY A 404 14.01 -14.67 9.94
N TYR A 405 13.59 -13.56 10.54
CA TYR A 405 12.41 -12.81 10.14
C TYR A 405 12.71 -11.54 9.32
N TRP A 406 13.79 -10.82 9.59
CA TRP A 406 14.02 -9.46 9.08
C TRP A 406 14.57 -9.40 7.64
N TYR A 407 13.80 -9.92 6.69
CA TYR A 407 14.00 -9.71 5.25
C TYR A 407 13.09 -8.59 4.74
N LEU A 408 13.42 -8.02 3.57
CA LEU A 408 12.43 -7.23 2.84
C LEU A 408 11.37 -8.19 2.26
N TYR A 409 10.13 -8.03 2.71
CA TYR A 409 9.01 -8.84 2.27
C TYR A 409 8.18 -8.11 1.23
N GLU A 410 7.70 -6.92 1.57
CA GLU A 410 6.75 -6.16 0.78
C GLU A 410 7.44 -5.02 0.04
N VAL A 411 7.16 -4.91 -1.25
CA VAL A 411 7.40 -3.74 -2.09
C VAL A 411 6.15 -3.61 -2.94
N ALA A 412 5.17 -2.85 -2.46
CA ALA A 412 3.87 -2.81 -3.10
C ALA A 412 3.55 -1.43 -3.67
N PHE A 413 3.00 -1.43 -4.88
CA PHE A 413 2.62 -0.20 -5.57
C PHE A 413 1.17 0.13 -5.29
N GLY A 414 0.94 1.38 -4.89
CA GLY A 414 -0.32 2.04 -5.18
C GLY A 414 -0.44 2.29 -6.68
N THR A 415 -1.65 2.12 -7.22
CA THR A 415 -1.92 2.24 -8.66
C THR A 415 -3.11 3.16 -8.97
N HIS A 416 -3.74 3.74 -7.95
CA HIS A 416 -4.95 4.55 -8.11
C HIS A 416 -4.62 6.05 -8.18
N PRO A 417 -4.81 6.74 -9.31
CA PRO A 417 -4.43 8.16 -9.42
C PRO A 417 -5.32 9.10 -8.58
N LYS A 418 -6.50 8.62 -8.15
CA LYS A 418 -7.43 9.42 -7.33
C LYS A 418 -7.34 9.15 -5.83
N ALA A 419 -6.48 8.24 -5.41
CA ALA A 419 -6.23 8.05 -3.99
C ALA A 419 -5.41 9.22 -3.43
N PHE A 420 -5.67 9.55 -2.17
CA PHE A 420 -5.15 10.73 -1.51
C PHE A 420 -4.94 10.46 -0.01
N ARG A 421 -4.22 11.37 0.64
CA ARG A 421 -4.05 11.39 2.08
C ARG A 421 -5.38 11.72 2.77
N ASN A 422 -6.09 10.73 3.29
CA ASN A 422 -7.38 10.95 3.94
C ASN A 422 -7.19 11.54 5.35
N PHE A 423 -7.78 12.72 5.62
CA PHE A 423 -7.67 13.43 6.90
C PHE A 423 -8.16 12.63 8.10
N ALA A 424 -9.30 11.95 7.95
CA ALA A 424 -9.87 11.15 9.02
C ALA A 424 -8.90 10.02 9.42
N GLY A 425 -8.15 9.49 8.47
CA GLY A 425 -7.10 8.53 8.75
C GLY A 425 -5.98 9.09 9.63
N LEU A 426 -5.53 10.32 9.34
CA LEU A 426 -4.43 10.94 10.10
C LEU A 426 -4.82 11.21 11.56
N ASP A 427 -6.04 11.67 11.80
CA ASP A 427 -6.56 11.89 13.16
C ASP A 427 -6.72 10.59 13.95
N GLU A 428 -6.89 9.46 13.24
CA GLU A 428 -6.98 8.12 13.83
C GLU A 428 -5.65 7.34 13.79
N GLY A 429 -4.54 8.00 13.45
CA GLY A 429 -3.22 7.38 13.43
C GLY A 429 -3.09 6.30 12.36
N THR A 430 -3.52 6.61 11.14
CA THR A 430 -3.32 5.77 9.97
C THR A 430 -3.05 6.58 8.70
N ALA A 431 -1.93 6.28 8.05
CA ALA A 431 -1.59 6.76 6.71
C ALA A 431 -1.80 5.67 5.63
N ILE A 432 -2.46 4.56 5.98
CA ILE A 432 -2.77 3.47 5.03
C ILE A 432 -3.41 3.95 3.71
N PRO A 433 -4.36 4.91 3.69
CA PRO A 433 -4.98 5.35 2.44
C PRO A 433 -3.97 5.88 1.39
N GLU A 434 -2.85 6.43 1.83
CA GLU A 434 -1.82 7.01 0.94
C GLU A 434 -1.17 5.94 0.05
N ARG A 435 -1.09 4.71 0.56
CA ARG A 435 -0.47 3.58 -0.13
C ARG A 435 -1.17 3.21 -1.43
N LEU A 436 -2.42 3.65 -1.63
CA LEU A 436 -3.20 3.37 -2.83
C LEU A 436 -2.85 4.30 -3.99
N ARG A 437 -2.22 5.45 -3.71
CA ARG A 437 -1.93 6.47 -4.72
C ARG A 437 -0.95 5.92 -5.75
N SER A 438 -1.27 6.09 -7.04
CA SER A 438 -0.45 5.60 -8.15
C SER A 438 1.00 6.06 -8.02
N GLY A 439 1.96 5.13 -8.02
CA GLY A 439 3.39 5.44 -7.94
C GLY A 439 3.95 5.62 -6.53
N VAL A 440 3.11 5.54 -5.49
CA VAL A 440 3.59 5.33 -4.11
C VAL A 440 4.05 3.89 -3.99
N ILE A 441 5.22 3.71 -3.40
CA ILE A 441 5.69 2.39 -2.95
C ILE A 441 5.59 2.37 -1.44
N HIS A 442 4.91 1.37 -0.90
CA HIS A 442 5.08 1.03 0.50
C HIS A 442 5.87 -0.27 0.63
N TRP A 443 6.79 -0.25 1.58
CA TRP A 443 7.79 -1.26 1.86
C TRP A 443 7.43 -1.91 3.17
N GLY A 444 7.71 -3.20 3.35
CA GLY A 444 7.45 -3.90 4.60
C GLY A 444 8.53 -4.94 4.92
N LEU A 445 8.97 -4.94 6.17
CA LEU A 445 10.01 -5.82 6.69
C LEU A 445 9.39 -7.00 7.43
N GLY A 446 9.98 -8.18 7.31
CA GLY A 446 9.51 -9.37 8.00
C GLY A 446 9.25 -10.53 7.06
N ILE A 447 8.32 -11.40 7.47
CA ILE A 447 7.85 -12.53 6.68
C ILE A 447 6.34 -12.66 6.85
N THR A 448 5.67 -12.93 5.75
CA THR A 448 4.30 -13.44 5.75
C THR A 448 4.23 -14.68 4.91
N LEU A 449 3.46 -15.66 5.35
CA LEU A 449 3.07 -16.79 4.51
C LEU A 449 1.56 -16.89 4.47
N HIS A 450 1.03 -16.89 3.26
CA HIS A 450 -0.40 -16.70 3.07
C HIS A 450 -1.17 -18.02 3.02
N HIS A 451 -0.58 -19.04 2.40
CA HIS A 451 -1.22 -20.33 2.13
C HIS A 451 -0.20 -21.47 2.25
N ASP A 452 -0.65 -22.63 2.73
CA ASP A 452 0.13 -23.87 2.62
C ASP A 452 0.03 -24.43 1.18
N PRO A 453 1.01 -25.22 0.72
CA PRO A 453 0.93 -25.91 -0.57
C PRO A 453 -0.36 -26.71 -0.69
N GLY A 454 -1.10 -26.50 -1.77
CA GLY A 454 -2.32 -27.25 -2.08
C GLY A 454 -3.59 -26.78 -1.37
N VAL A 455 -3.54 -25.78 -0.48
CA VAL A 455 -4.73 -25.32 0.28
C VAL A 455 -4.86 -23.80 0.24
N GLN A 456 -6.00 -23.29 -0.26
CA GLN A 456 -6.25 -21.84 -0.44
C GLN A 456 -6.75 -21.11 0.84
N THR A 457 -6.70 -21.77 1.99
CA THR A 457 -6.98 -21.17 3.30
C THR A 457 -5.71 -20.62 3.94
N GLN A 458 -5.85 -19.94 5.07
CA GLN A 458 -4.69 -19.47 5.84
C GLN A 458 -3.72 -20.62 6.14
N SER A 459 -2.42 -20.36 6.02
CA SER A 459 -1.37 -21.34 6.33
C SER A 459 -1.46 -21.79 7.78
N GLN A 460 -1.72 -23.09 7.99
CA GLN A 460 -1.72 -23.68 9.31
C GLN A 460 -0.29 -23.87 9.81
N GLN A 461 0.65 -24.21 8.92
CA GLN A 461 2.06 -24.37 9.31
C GLN A 461 2.66 -23.09 9.87
N LEU A 462 2.32 -21.92 9.31
CA LEU A 462 2.73 -20.64 9.88
C LEU A 462 2.10 -20.42 11.26
N LEU A 463 0.79 -20.68 11.40
CA LEU A 463 0.09 -20.48 12.66
C LEU A 463 0.64 -21.39 13.77
N ASP A 464 0.92 -22.66 13.46
CA ASP A 464 1.49 -23.62 14.41
C ASP A 464 2.92 -23.23 14.79
N PHE A 465 3.74 -22.85 13.81
CA PHE A 465 5.11 -22.38 14.03
C PHE A 465 5.14 -21.14 14.92
N THR A 466 4.34 -20.14 14.60
CA THR A 466 4.29 -18.88 15.34
C THR A 466 3.74 -19.08 16.74
N ALA A 467 2.72 -19.91 16.94
CA ALA A 467 2.21 -20.27 18.26
C ALA A 467 3.27 -20.98 19.10
N LYS A 468 4.01 -21.93 18.52
CA LYS A 468 5.04 -22.70 19.23
C LYS A 468 6.18 -21.82 19.76
N TYR A 469 6.63 -20.84 18.98
CA TYR A 469 7.80 -20.01 19.32
C TYR A 469 7.44 -18.58 19.75
N ASN A 470 6.15 -18.26 19.81
CA ASN A 470 5.62 -16.91 19.96
C ASN A 470 6.31 -15.89 19.04
N LEU A 471 6.28 -16.18 17.74
CA LEU A 471 6.87 -15.35 16.69
C LEU A 471 5.79 -14.63 15.87
N PRO A 472 6.11 -13.53 15.17
CA PRO A 472 5.14 -12.77 14.39
C PRO A 472 4.57 -13.57 13.21
N ARG A 473 3.26 -13.47 12.99
CA ARG A 473 2.48 -14.13 11.91
C ARG A 473 2.46 -13.38 10.58
N ASP A 474 2.87 -12.12 10.57
CA ASP A 474 2.82 -11.24 9.41
C ASP A 474 4.01 -10.28 9.48
N HIS A 475 4.33 -9.63 8.36
CA HIS A 475 5.33 -8.56 8.26
C HIS A 475 4.90 -7.28 9.01
N GLY A 476 5.81 -6.32 9.13
CA GLY A 476 5.61 -5.03 9.79
C GLY A 476 6.64 -3.99 9.40
N PHE A 477 6.76 -2.93 10.20
CA PHE A 477 7.78 -1.88 10.03
C PHE A 477 7.82 -1.32 8.61
N HIS A 478 6.74 -0.64 8.24
CA HIS A 478 6.58 -0.19 6.87
C HIS A 478 7.35 1.11 6.63
N THR A 479 7.66 1.38 5.36
CA THR A 479 8.10 2.71 4.89
C THR A 479 7.24 3.07 3.70
N HIS A 480 6.80 4.32 3.52
CA HIS A 480 6.26 4.78 2.24
C HIS A 480 7.24 5.73 1.57
N THR A 481 7.38 5.60 0.25
CA THR A 481 8.18 6.49 -0.60
C THR A 481 7.29 7.01 -1.72
N TYR A 482 7.30 8.32 -1.95
CA TYR A 482 6.34 8.98 -2.83
C TYR A 482 6.91 9.39 -4.18
N PHE A 483 8.23 9.46 -4.31
CA PHE A 483 8.93 10.02 -5.46
C PHE A 483 9.98 9.06 -6.02
N SER A 484 9.78 7.77 -5.80
CA SER A 484 10.64 6.70 -6.26
C SER A 484 10.74 6.67 -7.79
N THR A 485 11.93 6.36 -8.28
CA THR A 485 12.16 5.85 -9.62
C THR A 485 12.43 4.36 -9.51
N TYR A 486 11.54 3.54 -10.06
CA TYR A 486 11.61 2.07 -10.05
C TYR A 486 11.86 1.56 -11.46
N ARG A 487 12.96 0.84 -11.65
CA ARG A 487 13.38 0.34 -12.96
C ARG A 487 13.68 -1.15 -12.90
N VAL A 488 13.31 -1.86 -13.96
CA VAL A 488 13.63 -3.27 -14.16
C VAL A 488 14.44 -3.46 -15.43
N HIS A 489 15.36 -4.41 -15.44
CA HIS A 489 16.09 -4.82 -16.62
C HIS A 489 15.44 -6.07 -17.23
N LEU A 490 15.29 -6.10 -18.55
CA LEU A 490 14.70 -7.21 -19.27
C LEU A 490 15.80 -8.09 -19.87
N ARG A 491 15.94 -9.31 -19.37
CA ARG A 491 17.00 -10.27 -19.71
C ARG A 491 17.22 -10.43 -21.21
N SER A 492 16.16 -10.73 -21.96
CA SER A 492 16.27 -11.06 -23.38
C SER A 492 16.39 -9.85 -24.30
N ALA A 493 15.99 -8.67 -23.83
CA ALA A 493 15.99 -7.44 -24.62
C ALA A 493 17.16 -6.50 -24.28
N ASP A 494 17.95 -6.84 -23.26
CA ASP A 494 19.07 -6.05 -22.75
C ASP A 494 18.75 -4.56 -22.62
N ARG A 495 17.60 -4.27 -21.98
CA ARG A 495 17.10 -2.91 -21.80
C ARG A 495 16.46 -2.71 -20.45
N TRP A 496 16.60 -1.49 -19.93
CA TRP A 496 15.90 -1.04 -18.75
C TRP A 496 14.53 -0.47 -19.11
N VAL A 497 13.52 -0.84 -18.33
CA VAL A 497 12.17 -0.28 -18.36
C VAL A 497 11.92 0.44 -17.04
N THR A 498 11.44 1.68 -17.11
CA THR A 498 11.04 2.47 -15.95
C THR A 498 9.55 2.28 -15.69
N LEU A 499 9.19 1.71 -14.55
CA LEU A 499 7.80 1.44 -14.15
C LEU A 499 7.22 2.58 -13.31
N ILE A 500 8.05 3.20 -12.48
CA ILE A 500 7.74 4.46 -11.79
C ILE A 500 8.88 5.43 -12.11
N ASP A 501 8.53 6.64 -12.54
CA ASP A 501 9.48 7.72 -12.80
C ASP A 501 9.19 8.89 -11.85
N ASN A 502 10.07 9.11 -10.87
CA ASN A 502 9.94 10.19 -9.88
C ASN A 502 8.55 10.26 -9.21
N GLY A 503 8.00 9.09 -8.85
CA GLY A 503 6.67 8.96 -8.25
C GLY A 503 5.49 8.92 -9.23
N ARG A 504 5.72 9.00 -10.54
CA ARG A 504 4.70 8.84 -11.59
C ARG A 504 4.66 7.39 -12.07
N LEU A 505 3.51 6.73 -12.00
CA LEU A 505 3.34 5.39 -12.59
C LEU A 505 3.30 5.52 -14.11
N THR A 506 4.32 4.99 -14.82
CA THR A 506 4.53 5.27 -16.26
C THR A 506 3.46 4.64 -17.16
N SER A 507 2.78 3.59 -16.70
CA SER A 507 1.66 2.98 -17.40
C SER A 507 0.46 3.93 -17.57
N LEU A 508 0.31 4.93 -16.70
CA LEU A 508 -0.72 5.96 -16.86
C LEU A 508 -0.42 6.93 -18.02
N ASP A 509 0.79 6.91 -18.56
CA ASP A 509 1.17 7.68 -19.74
C ASP A 509 1.19 6.83 -21.03
N ASN A 510 0.92 5.53 -20.92
CA ASN A 510 0.85 4.60 -22.05
C ASN A 510 -0.26 5.02 -23.03
N ALA A 511 0.03 4.96 -24.34
CA ALA A 511 -0.89 5.40 -25.38
C ALA A 511 -2.23 4.63 -25.38
N GLU A 512 -2.22 3.33 -25.08
CA GLU A 512 -3.44 2.51 -25.00
C GLU A 512 -4.29 2.89 -23.79
N VAL A 513 -3.66 3.10 -22.64
CA VAL A 513 -4.32 3.58 -21.42
C VAL A 513 -4.95 4.95 -21.66
N ARG A 514 -4.21 5.87 -22.30
CA ARG A 514 -4.71 7.21 -22.67
C ARG A 514 -5.85 7.15 -23.67
N ALA A 515 -5.78 6.25 -24.66
CA ALA A 515 -6.85 6.05 -25.63
C ALA A 515 -8.13 5.45 -25.00
N LEU A 516 -7.99 4.56 -24.01
CA LEU A 516 -9.14 4.06 -23.27
C LEU A 516 -9.74 5.15 -22.36
N ALA A 517 -8.88 5.90 -21.65
CA ALA A 517 -9.26 7.02 -20.80
C ALA A 517 -10.06 8.09 -21.55
N SER A 518 -9.78 8.34 -22.84
CA SER A 518 -10.49 9.36 -23.63
C SER A 518 -11.97 9.07 -23.82
N ARG A 519 -12.44 7.84 -23.55
CA ARG A 519 -13.86 7.48 -23.56
C ARG A 519 -14.63 8.00 -22.34
N TYR A 520 -13.91 8.35 -21.27
CA TYR A 520 -14.46 8.78 -19.98
C TYR A 520 -14.27 10.28 -19.71
N GLY A 521 -13.55 10.98 -20.59
CA GLY A 521 -13.27 12.41 -20.47
C GLY A 521 -11.87 12.74 -20.95
N ASP A 522 -11.35 13.89 -20.51
CA ASP A 522 -9.98 14.32 -20.81
C ASP A 522 -8.95 13.38 -20.14
N PRO A 523 -8.12 12.64 -20.90
CA PRO A 523 -7.11 11.75 -20.36
C PRO A 523 -6.11 12.45 -19.42
N ASP A 524 -5.74 13.70 -19.71
CA ASP A 524 -4.75 14.42 -18.90
C ASP A 524 -5.28 14.72 -17.51
N ARG A 525 -6.59 14.93 -17.39
CA ARG A 525 -7.26 15.10 -16.08
C ARG A 525 -7.54 13.78 -15.41
N LEU A 526 -8.01 12.79 -16.18
CA LEU A 526 -8.42 11.50 -15.63
C LEU A 526 -7.22 10.73 -15.07
N LEU A 527 -6.08 10.74 -15.75
CA LEU A 527 -4.90 9.93 -15.41
C LEU A 527 -3.90 10.66 -14.50
N ALA A 528 -4.10 11.95 -14.25
CA ALA A 528 -3.30 12.72 -13.32
C ALA A 528 -3.58 12.32 -11.86
N GLU A 529 -2.55 12.37 -11.02
CA GLU A 529 -2.74 12.24 -9.58
C GLU A 529 -3.46 13.45 -9.01
N ASP A 530 -4.51 13.18 -8.23
CA ASP A 530 -5.24 14.24 -7.54
C ASP A 530 -4.50 14.70 -6.28
N TRP A 531 -3.66 13.84 -5.71
CA TRP A 531 -2.85 14.14 -4.54
C TRP A 531 -1.38 13.80 -4.75
N ARG A 532 -0.52 14.76 -4.39
CA ARG A 532 0.94 14.63 -4.35
C ARG A 532 1.42 15.34 -3.09
N PRO A 533 2.20 14.68 -2.21
CA PRO A 533 2.62 15.29 -0.96
C PRO A 533 3.50 16.51 -1.22
N GLU A 534 3.43 17.48 -0.32
CA GLU A 534 4.38 18.60 -0.26
C GLU A 534 5.55 18.20 0.63
N ILE A 535 6.75 18.10 0.05
CA ILE A 535 7.99 17.77 0.78
C ILE A 535 9.04 18.85 0.48
N PRO A 536 9.33 19.75 1.44
CA PRO A 536 10.37 20.77 1.33
C PRO A 536 11.72 20.18 0.92
N GLY A 537 12.36 20.82 -0.07
CA GLY A 537 13.66 20.39 -0.62
C GLY A 537 13.60 19.20 -1.58
N ILE A 538 12.40 18.62 -1.83
CA ILE A 538 12.19 17.59 -2.86
C ILE A 538 11.33 18.16 -3.99
N ASN A 539 10.06 18.45 -3.71
CA ASN A 539 9.12 19.01 -4.69
C ASN A 539 8.50 20.34 -4.26
N ALA A 540 8.94 20.90 -3.13
CA ALA A 540 8.52 22.20 -2.61
C ALA A 540 9.73 23.01 -2.12
N PRO A 541 9.64 24.36 -2.05
CA PRO A 541 10.71 25.19 -1.51
C PRO A 541 11.12 24.81 -0.09
N GLY A 542 12.40 24.97 0.23
CA GLY A 542 12.97 24.66 1.55
C GLY A 542 14.12 23.64 1.48
N SER A 543 14.48 23.09 2.63
CA SER A 543 15.53 22.10 2.81
C SER A 543 14.97 20.81 3.39
N TYR A 544 15.12 19.69 2.67
CA TYR A 544 14.67 18.39 3.16
C TYR A 544 15.30 18.03 4.52
N ALA A 545 16.61 18.25 4.66
CA ALA A 545 17.36 17.89 5.86
C ALA A 545 17.01 18.74 7.09
N ALA A 546 16.63 20.00 6.90
CA ALA A 546 16.37 20.93 8.00
C ALA A 546 14.86 21.10 8.29
N ASP A 547 14.05 21.18 7.25
CA ASP A 547 12.65 21.60 7.34
C ASP A 547 11.66 20.43 7.37
N TYR A 548 12.06 19.24 6.92
CA TYR A 548 11.16 18.07 6.81
C TYR A 548 11.68 16.83 7.54
N ALA A 549 12.83 16.28 7.14
CA ALA A 549 13.33 14.99 7.62
C ALA A 549 13.38 14.81 9.15
N PRO A 550 13.70 15.83 9.97
CA PRO A 550 13.71 15.68 11.43
C PRO A 550 12.33 15.60 12.07
N ASN A 551 11.30 16.22 11.47
CA ASN A 551 9.92 16.23 11.94
C ASN A 551 8.93 16.41 10.77
N PRO A 552 8.71 15.37 9.95
CA PRO A 552 7.80 15.42 8.80
C PRO A 552 6.36 15.82 9.17
N TRP A 553 5.87 15.40 10.35
CA TRP A 553 4.50 15.67 10.78
C TRP A 553 4.19 17.15 10.84
N ARG A 554 5.15 17.99 11.25
CA ARG A 554 4.97 19.45 11.30
C ARG A 554 4.52 20.02 9.95
N THR A 555 5.19 19.61 8.87
CA THR A 555 4.87 20.06 7.51
C THR A 555 3.54 19.48 7.06
N VAL A 556 3.33 18.18 7.29
CA VAL A 556 2.07 17.51 6.93
C VAL A 556 0.89 18.19 7.59
N LYS A 557 0.94 18.41 8.91
CA LYS A 557 -0.14 19.06 9.66
C LYS A 557 -0.43 20.47 9.15
N LEU A 558 0.60 21.25 8.84
CA LEU A 558 0.44 22.59 8.27
C LEU A 558 -0.27 22.57 6.91
N VAL A 559 0.10 21.63 6.04
CA VAL A 559 -0.57 21.44 4.74
C VAL A 559 -2.04 21.04 4.94
N ILE A 560 -2.31 20.07 5.82
CA ILE A 560 -3.67 19.63 6.12
C ILE A 560 -4.51 20.79 6.67
N ASP A 561 -3.97 21.60 7.58
CA ASP A 561 -4.67 22.76 8.13
C ASP A 561 -5.02 23.80 7.06
N LYS A 562 -4.08 24.09 6.15
CA LYS A 562 -4.36 24.95 4.99
C LYS A 562 -5.44 24.38 4.09
N VAL A 563 -5.45 23.07 3.87
CA VAL A 563 -6.48 22.43 3.04
C VAL A 563 -7.84 22.52 3.70
N LEU A 564 -7.96 22.18 4.99
CA LEU A 564 -9.22 22.24 5.73
C LEU A 564 -9.75 23.68 5.84
N ALA A 565 -8.86 24.67 5.90
CA ALA A 565 -9.21 26.10 5.83
C ALA A 565 -9.60 26.57 4.41
N GLY A 566 -9.37 25.76 3.38
CA GLY A 566 -9.64 26.13 1.98
C GLY A 566 -8.67 27.19 1.44
N HIS A 567 -7.45 27.26 1.98
CA HIS A 567 -6.43 28.25 1.61
C HIS A 567 -5.16 27.63 1.04
N TYR A 568 -5.16 26.32 0.80
CA TYR A 568 -4.02 25.63 0.21
C TYR A 568 -3.78 26.04 -1.24
N GLU A 569 -2.54 26.40 -1.53
CA GLU A 569 -2.14 27.04 -2.79
C GLU A 569 -2.11 26.03 -3.95
N HIS A 570 -1.95 24.74 -3.64
CA HIS A 570 -1.81 23.65 -4.61
C HIS A 570 -3.07 22.79 -4.76
N PHE A 571 -4.26 23.41 -4.63
CA PHE A 571 -5.51 22.72 -4.93
C PHE A 571 -5.60 22.27 -6.40
N TYR A 572 -6.06 21.03 -6.59
CA TYR A 572 -6.23 20.40 -7.88
C TYR A 572 -7.63 19.76 -8.02
N PRO A 573 -8.36 20.04 -9.12
CA PRO A 573 -8.11 21.12 -10.06
C PRO A 573 -8.14 22.49 -9.35
N PRO A 574 -7.58 23.56 -9.94
CA PRO A 574 -7.64 24.90 -9.34
C PRO A 574 -9.09 25.30 -9.01
N ALA A 575 -9.32 26.01 -7.90
CA ALA A 575 -10.66 26.28 -7.36
C ALA A 575 -11.66 26.87 -8.38
N ALA A 576 -11.21 27.72 -9.30
CA ALA A 576 -12.03 28.28 -10.38
C ALA A 576 -12.54 27.22 -11.37
N ALA A 577 -11.78 26.15 -11.61
CA ALA A 577 -12.15 25.03 -12.47
C ALA A 577 -13.03 23.99 -11.75
N ALA A 578 -12.95 23.90 -10.43
CA ALA A 578 -13.79 22.99 -9.63
C ALA A 578 -15.28 23.42 -9.62
N ALA A 579 -15.55 24.74 -9.62
CA ALA A 579 -16.91 25.28 -9.68
C ALA A 579 -17.64 24.90 -10.99
N ALA A 580 -16.94 24.86 -12.12
CA ALA A 580 -17.49 24.44 -13.40
C ALA A 580 -17.88 22.95 -13.45
N ARG A 581 -17.29 22.11 -12.59
CA ARG A 581 -17.57 20.67 -12.48
C ARG A 581 -18.88 20.37 -11.76
N GLN A 582 -19.34 21.26 -10.88
CA GLN A 582 -20.63 21.12 -10.19
C GLN A 582 -21.82 21.53 -11.06
N THR A 583 -21.59 22.24 -12.17
CA THR A 583 -22.64 22.76 -13.06
C THR A 583 -22.69 22.09 -14.43
N GLY A 584 -21.76 21.18 -14.75
CA GLY A 584 -21.65 20.53 -16.06
C GLY A 584 -22.23 19.13 -16.06
N HIS A 585 -23.36 18.97 -16.77
CA HIS A 585 -23.99 17.70 -17.12
C HIS A 585 -23.10 16.76 -17.92
#